data_AF-A0A7R7GQG1-F1
#
_entry.id   AF-A0A7R7GQG1-F1
#
_cell.length_a   1.000
_cell.length_b   1.000
_cell.length_c   1.000
_cell.angle_alpha   90.00
_cell.angle_beta   90.00
_cell.angle_gamma   90.00
#
_symmetry.space_group_name_H-M   'P 1'
#
loop_
_entity.id
_entity.type
_entity.pdbx_description
1 polymer ?
#
loop_
_entity_poly.entity_id
_entity_poly.type
_entity_poly.pdbx_seq_one_letter_code
_entity_poly.pdbx_strand_id
1 'polypeptide(L)'
;MQNFLISGVCQPRRGNGGFGRVPSQAFACSDGDIFVVAATQKQWTSLVKILSRPELADDPDFATVSARIANRDRLLEILRAIFLSKPAAHWVAELESADVPAS
;
A
#
# COMPACT_ATOMS: atom_id res chain seq x y z
N MET A 1 -14.24 -22.42 -2.84
CA MET A 1 -13.72 -22.04 -4.17
C MET A 1 -14.19 -20.63 -4.48
N GLN A 2 -13.24 -19.70 -4.60
CA GLN A 2 -13.24 -18.53 -5.50
C GLN A 2 -14.50 -17.65 -5.55
N ASN A 3 -14.48 -16.56 -4.79
CA ASN A 3 -15.44 -15.46 -4.89
C ASN A 3 -14.74 -14.24 -5.54
N PHE A 4 -14.38 -14.37 -6.82
CA PHE A 4 -14.11 -13.24 -7.69
C PHE A 4 -15.36 -13.03 -8.52
N LEU A 5 -16.06 -11.90 -8.36
CA LEU A 5 -16.92 -11.26 -9.36
C LEU A 5 -17.73 -10.12 -8.69
N ILE A 6 -17.83 -8.99 -9.41
CA ILE A 6 -18.85 -7.93 -9.34
C ILE A 6 -18.88 -6.99 -8.11
N SER A 7 -18.11 -5.90 -8.16
CA SER A 7 -18.65 -4.58 -7.77
C SER A 7 -17.68 -3.44 -8.05
N GLY A 8 -18.04 -2.57 -9.00
CA GLY A 8 -17.46 -1.23 -9.19
C GLY A 8 -17.91 -0.26 -8.10
N VAL A 9 -17.75 -0.64 -6.83
CA VAL A 9 -17.85 0.26 -5.67
C VAL A 9 -16.52 0.22 -4.96
N CYS A 10 -15.66 1.20 -5.28
CA CYS A 10 -14.53 1.58 -4.46
C CYS A 10 -15.03 1.65 -3.02
N GLN A 11 -14.55 0.76 -2.16
CA GLN A 11 -15.01 0.71 -0.78
C GLN A 11 -14.74 2.06 -0.11
N PRO A 12 -15.76 2.85 0.25
CA PRO A 12 -15.52 4.10 0.95
C PRO A 12 -15.16 3.75 2.39
N ARG A 13 -13.92 4.07 2.75
CA ARG A 13 -13.47 4.58 4.06
C ARG A 13 -14.21 3.98 5.27
N ARG A 14 -13.64 2.91 5.85
CA ARG A 14 -13.79 2.66 7.29
C ARG A 14 -12.46 2.23 7.87
N GLY A 15 -12.07 2.96 8.91
CA GLY A 15 -10.76 2.87 9.54
C GLY A 15 -10.44 1.44 9.97
N ASN A 16 -9.44 0.86 9.32
CA ASN A 16 -8.70 -0.24 9.91
C ASN A 16 -7.43 0.32 10.57
N GLY A 17 -7.61 1.31 11.44
CA GLY A 17 -6.63 1.71 12.45
C GLY A 17 -6.50 0.66 13.56
N GLY A 18 -6.61 -0.62 13.20
CA GLY A 18 -6.48 -1.74 14.11
C GLY A 18 -5.00 -2.04 14.28
N PHE A 19 -4.38 -1.45 15.32
CA PHE A 19 -3.31 -1.96 16.21
C PHE A 19 -2.26 -3.00 15.72
N GLY A 20 -2.08 -3.23 14.41
CA GLY A 20 -1.27 -4.29 13.86
C GLY A 20 -0.50 -3.79 12.64
N ARG A 21 0.70 -3.26 12.89
CA ARG A 21 1.82 -3.02 11.96
C ARG A 21 1.44 -2.43 10.58
N VAL A 22 1.71 -1.13 10.47
CA VAL A 22 1.50 -0.31 9.26
C VAL A 22 2.61 -0.52 8.23
N PRO A 23 2.29 -0.48 6.92
CA PRO A 23 0.95 -0.37 6.33
C PRO A 23 0.37 -1.73 5.91
N SER A 24 -0.77 -2.11 6.48
CA SER A 24 -1.61 -3.24 6.05
C SER A 24 -2.97 -2.70 5.61
N GLN A 25 -3.11 -2.27 4.34
CA GLN A 25 -4.31 -1.56 3.89
C GLN A 25 -4.61 -1.76 2.40
N ALA A 26 -5.88 -1.59 2.04
CA ALA A 26 -6.32 -1.45 0.66
C ALA A 26 -5.99 -0.05 0.09
N PHE A 27 -5.53 -0.02 -1.16
CA PHE A 27 -5.30 1.15 -1.99
C PHE A 27 -6.13 1.05 -3.27
N ALA A 28 -6.73 2.17 -3.68
CA ALA A 28 -7.44 2.25 -4.95
C ALA A 28 -6.43 2.40 -6.09
N CYS A 29 -6.51 1.52 -7.08
CA CYS A 29 -5.77 1.58 -8.33
C CYS A 29 -6.70 1.94 -9.50
N SER A 30 -6.14 2.10 -10.70
CA SER A 30 -6.92 2.48 -11.88
C SER A 30 -7.99 1.46 -12.32
N ASP A 31 -7.81 0.18 -11.98
CA ASP A 31 -8.66 -0.93 -12.43
C ASP A 31 -9.47 -1.58 -11.30
N GLY A 32 -9.12 -1.28 -10.04
CA GLY A 32 -9.73 -1.89 -8.85
C GLY A 32 -8.93 -1.55 -7.60
N ASP A 33 -9.29 -2.14 -6.47
CA ASP A 33 -8.56 -2.01 -5.21
C ASP A 33 -7.49 -3.10 -5.07
N ILE A 34 -6.34 -2.77 -4.47
CA ILE A 34 -5.27 -3.71 -4.12
C ILE A 34 -5.04 -3.68 -2.61
N PHE A 35 -4.91 -4.83 -1.97
CA PHE A 35 -4.55 -4.92 -0.56
C PHE A 35 -3.05 -5.16 -0.41
N VAL A 36 -2.35 -4.27 0.30
CA VAL A 36 -0.90 -4.38 0.48
C VAL A 36 -0.56 -4.46 1.96
N VAL A 37 0.32 -5.40 2.30
CA VAL A 37 0.76 -5.66 3.68
C VAL A 37 2.28 -5.49 3.78
N ALA A 38 2.72 -4.40 4.39
CA ALA A 38 4.11 -4.10 4.67
C ALA A 38 4.33 -3.89 6.18
N ALA A 39 4.26 -4.98 6.95
CA ALA A 39 4.42 -4.95 8.40
C ALA A 39 5.88 -4.75 8.87
N THR A 40 6.86 -4.92 7.97
CA THR A 40 8.31 -4.93 8.29
C THR A 40 9.05 -3.84 7.51
N GLN A 41 10.17 -3.33 8.04
CA GLN A 41 11.02 -2.36 7.35
C GLN A 41 11.51 -2.87 5.98
N LYS A 42 11.85 -4.16 5.86
CA LYS A 42 12.24 -4.76 4.58
C LYS A 42 11.14 -4.62 3.52
N GLN A 43 9.90 -4.96 3.88
CA GLN A 43 8.73 -4.83 2.99
C GLN A 43 8.45 -3.38 2.66
N TRP A 44 8.61 -2.47 3.63
CA TRP A 44 8.50 -1.03 3.41
C TRP A 44 9.52 -0.52 2.37
N THR A 45 10.80 -0.88 2.53
CA THR A 45 11.85 -0.50 1.59
C THR A 45 11.61 -1.10 0.20
N SER A 46 11.17 -2.36 0.11
CA SER A 46 10.75 -2.97 -1.16
C SER A 46 9.60 -2.21 -1.81
N LEU A 47 8.57 -1.87 -1.04
CA LEU A 47 7.40 -1.14 -1.50
C LEU A 47 7.76 0.24 -2.07
N VAL A 48 8.54 1.05 -1.35
CA VAL A 48 8.93 2.38 -1.86
C VAL A 48 9.86 2.31 -3.07
N LYS A 49 10.65 1.24 -3.21
CA LYS A 49 11.45 0.97 -4.41
C LYS A 49 10.57 0.66 -5.62
N ILE A 50 9.56 -0.20 -5.47
CA ILE A 50 8.57 -0.51 -6.53
C ILE A 50 7.82 0.76 -6.96
N LEU A 51 7.42 1.57 -5.98
CA LEU A 51 6.75 2.83 -6.24
C LEU A 51 7.67 3.89 -6.88
N SER A 52 8.94 3.56 -7.14
CA SER A 52 9.97 4.45 -7.67
C SER A 52 10.15 5.72 -6.82
N ARG A 53 9.90 5.60 -5.51
CA ARG A 53 10.00 6.67 -4.51
C ARG A 53 10.91 6.25 -3.35
N PRO A 54 12.16 5.84 -3.61
CA PRO A 54 13.09 5.43 -2.56
C PRO A 54 13.34 6.55 -1.53
N GLU A 55 13.16 7.81 -1.94
CA GLU A 55 13.18 8.99 -1.06
C GLU A 55 12.27 8.86 0.17
N LEU A 56 11.12 8.16 0.06
CA LEU A 56 10.21 7.94 1.19
C LEU A 56 10.77 6.97 2.24
N ALA A 57 11.76 6.13 1.92
CA ALA A 57 12.43 5.31 2.93
C ALA A 57 13.45 6.12 3.75
N ASP A 58 14.08 7.12 3.13
CA ASP A 58 15.06 8.00 3.77
C ASP A 58 14.41 9.19 4.50
N ASP A 59 13.17 9.54 4.13
CA ASP A 59 12.42 10.62 4.77
C ASP A 59 12.17 10.33 6.26
N PRO A 60 12.61 11.19 7.20
CA PRO A 60 12.43 10.97 8.63
C PRO A 60 10.96 10.83 9.05
N ASP A 61 10.02 11.39 8.29
CA ASP A 61 8.58 11.28 8.54
C ASP A 61 8.02 9.87 8.21
N PHE A 62 8.77 9.06 7.45
CA PHE A 62 8.36 7.71 7.04
C PHE A 62 9.44 6.62 7.26
N ALA A 63 10.63 7.00 7.71
CA ALA A 63 11.76 6.10 7.93
C ALA A 63 11.48 5.06 9.01
N THR A 64 10.75 5.44 10.06
CA THR A 64 10.42 4.56 11.19
C THR A 64 8.95 4.14 11.19
N VAL A 65 8.64 2.99 11.79
CA VAL A 65 7.25 2.52 11.97
C VAL A 65 6.42 3.56 12.73
N SER A 66 6.98 4.16 13.79
CA SER A 66 6.28 5.18 14.59
C SER A 66 5.98 6.44 13.78
N ALA A 67 6.94 6.92 12.99
CA ALA A 67 6.73 8.09 12.12
C ALA A 67 5.67 7.79 11.05
N ARG A 68 5.68 6.60 10.45
CA ARG A 68 4.63 6.15 9.51
C ARG A 68 3.24 6.07 10.14
N ILE A 69 3.14 5.70 11.41
CA ILE A 69 1.86 5.70 12.13
C ILE A 69 1.38 7.12 12.40
N ALA A 70 2.28 8.00 12.84
CA ALA A 70 1.97 9.42 13.10
C ALA A 70 1.56 10.15 11.81
N ASN A 71 2.28 9.90 10.72
CA ASN A 71 2.06 10.50 9.41
C ASN A 71 1.23 9.61 8.48
N ARG A 72 0.44 8.66 9.01
CA ARG A 72 -0.24 7.65 8.19
C ARG A 72 -1.14 8.27 7.14
N ASP A 73 -1.91 9.30 7.51
CA ASP A 73 -2.90 9.89 6.61
C ASP A 73 -2.19 10.54 5.41
N ARG A 74 -1.12 11.29 5.67
CA ARG A 74 -0.27 11.88 4.63
C ARG A 74 0.39 10.82 3.75
N LEU A 75 0.90 9.75 4.38
CA LEU A 75 1.51 8.64 3.63
C LEU A 75 0.48 7.98 2.71
N LEU A 76 -0.72 7.73 3.22
CA LEU A 76 -1.80 7.11 2.45
C LEU A 76 -2.23 7.98 1.27
N GLU A 77 -2.24 9.30 1.41
CA GLU A 77 -2.54 10.21 0.29
C GLU A 77 -1.49 10.12 -0.83
N ILE A 78 -0.21 10.11 -0.46
CA ILE A 78 0.90 9.95 -1.42
C ILE A 78 0.77 8.59 -2.14
N LEU A 79 0.60 7.52 -1.37
CA LEU A 79 0.48 6.16 -1.91
C LEU A 79 -0.74 6.02 -2.81
N ARG A 80 -1.91 6.56 -2.42
CA ARG A 80 -3.12 6.54 -3.26
C ARG A 80 -2.89 7.21 -4.61
N ALA A 81 -2.23 8.37 -4.64
CA ALA A 81 -1.93 9.04 -5.90
C ALA A 81 -1.03 8.19 -6.82
N ILE A 82 -0.06 7.47 -6.25
CA ILE A 82 0.83 6.60 -7.01
C ILE A 82 0.10 5.34 -7.50
N PHE A 83 -0.64 4.67 -6.62
CA PHE A 83 -1.39 3.46 -6.96
C PHE A 83 -2.45 3.72 -8.03
N LEU A 84 -3.08 4.91 -8.03
CA LEU A 84 -4.00 5.35 -9.08
C LEU A 84 -3.34 5.49 -10.47
N SER A 85 -2.02 5.63 -10.55
CA SER A 85 -1.33 5.80 -11.84
C SER A 85 -1.29 4.53 -12.69
N LYS A 86 -1.48 3.35 -12.09
CA LYS A 86 -1.38 2.05 -12.78
C LYS A 86 -2.47 1.08 -12.29
N PRO A 87 -2.82 0.03 -13.06
CA PRO A 87 -3.81 -0.95 -12.63
C PRO A 87 -3.29 -1.83 -11.50
N ALA A 88 -4.20 -2.38 -10.68
CA ALA A 88 -3.87 -3.25 -9.54
C ALA A 88 -3.02 -4.46 -9.97
N ALA A 89 -3.35 -5.10 -11.10
CA ALA A 89 -2.60 -6.23 -11.63
C ALA A 89 -1.11 -5.92 -11.88
N HIS A 90 -0.79 -4.70 -12.30
CA HIS A 90 0.61 -4.28 -12.47
C HIS A 90 1.31 -4.21 -11.11
N TRP A 91 0.65 -3.61 -10.11
CA TRP A 91 1.22 -3.50 -8.77
C TRP A 91 1.36 -4.86 -8.07
N VAL A 92 0.41 -5.78 -8.25
CA VAL A 92 0.51 -7.16 -7.73
C VAL A 92 1.77 -7.82 -8.27
N ALA A 93 1.97 -7.80 -9.59
CA ALA A 93 3.15 -8.41 -10.21
C ALA A 93 4.48 -7.81 -9.67
N GLU A 94 4.54 -6.49 -9.51
CA GLU A 94 5.72 -5.81 -8.96
C GLU A 94 5.94 -6.16 -7.47
N LEU A 95 4.87 -6.17 -6.67
CA LEU A 95 4.91 -6.48 -5.24
C LEU A 95 5.30 -7.94 -4.98
N GLU A 96 4.74 -8.87 -5.76
CA GLU A 96 5.13 -10.29 -5.75
C GLU A 96 6.62 -10.45 -6.07
N SER A 97 7.13 -9.71 -7.06
CA SER A 97 8.56 -9.72 -7.41
C SER A 97 9.46 -9.26 -6.27
N ALA A 98 8.96 -8.38 -5.40
CA ALA A 98 9.73 -7.86 -4.26
C ALA A 98 9.43 -8.56 -2.92
N ASP A 99 8.79 -9.73 -2.94
CA ASP A 99 8.45 -10.52 -1.74
C ASP A 99 7.52 -9.75 -0.78
N VAL A 100 6.68 -8.87 -1.32
CA VAL A 100 5.68 -8.11 -0.55
C VAL A 100 4.30 -8.75 -0.76
N PRO A 101 3.65 -9.23 0.31
CA PRO A 101 2.31 -9.82 0.19
C PRO A 101 1.28 -8.77 -0.25
N ALA A 102 0.70 -9.01 -1.43
CA ALA A 102 -0.36 -8.19 -2.02
C ALA A 102 -1.46 -9.09 -2.61
N SER A 103 -2.72 -8.65 -2.56
CA SER A 103 -3.89 -9.38 -3.09
C SER A 103 -4.95 -8.46 -3.66
#